data_AF-A0A9N9LUM6-F1
#
_entry.id   AF-A0A9N9LUM6-F1
#
_cell.length_a   1.000
_cell.length_b   1.000
_cell.length_c   1.000
_cell.angle_alpha   90.00
_cell.angle_beta   90.00
_cell.angle_gamma   90.00
#
_symmetry.space_group_name_H-M   'P 1'
#
loop_
_entity.id
_entity.type
_entity.pdbx_description
1 polymer ?
#
loop_
_entity_poly.entity_id
_entity_poly.type
_entity_poly.pdbx_seq_one_letter_code
_entity_poly.pdbx_strand_id
1 'polypeptide(L)'
;MSIKKDLIPVQIRRVASNLIEDNALTYFLENSSTSVDESVVAAFDIVHSLTQSKDRKRLTLSFAYVHLNRAINTLDAAADAAYTDIYLNTKPNSSDISSRQLTEYVRRGQRWFTLAGPSPFLLSVYSRLAETIVFNNSIKLANLQALAETVQAIYPELVHALVTFDDSRGSDMHLRGEVSWPT
;
A
#
# COMPACT_ATOMS: atom_id res chain seq x y z
N MET A 1 17.62 -34.50 1.22
CA MET A 1 16.43 -34.02 1.95
C MET A 1 16.72 -32.58 2.38
N SER A 2 15.99 -31.61 1.83
CA SER A 2 16.30 -30.18 1.91
C SER A 2 15.70 -29.57 3.18
N ILE A 3 16.54 -29.01 4.04
CA ILE A 3 16.09 -28.20 5.18
C ILE A 3 15.80 -26.81 4.62
N LYS A 4 14.53 -26.51 4.37
CA LYS A 4 14.06 -25.13 4.18
C LYS A 4 14.40 -24.39 5.47
N LYS A 5 15.33 -23.42 5.41
CA LYS A 5 15.52 -22.46 6.49
C LYS A 5 14.35 -21.49 6.43
N ASP A 6 13.36 -21.73 7.27
CA ASP A 6 12.30 -20.78 7.50
C ASP A 6 12.92 -19.46 7.97
N LEU A 7 12.40 -18.34 7.45
CA LEU A 7 12.79 -17.02 7.90
C LEU A 7 12.35 -16.90 9.36
N ILE A 8 13.31 -16.90 10.29
CA ILE A 8 13.01 -16.78 11.71
C ILE A 8 12.37 -15.41 12.00
N PRO A 9 11.51 -15.28 13.02
CA PRO A 9 10.79 -14.04 13.36
C PRO A 9 11.68 -12.78 13.49
N VAL A 10 12.97 -12.95 13.78
CA VAL A 10 13.97 -11.88 13.76
C VAL A 10 14.26 -11.34 12.36
N GLN A 11 14.33 -12.21 11.36
CA GLN A 11 14.55 -11.82 9.96
C GLN A 11 13.30 -11.15 9.37
N ILE A 12 12.10 -11.61 9.73
CA ILE A 12 10.83 -10.94 9.38
C ILE A 12 10.79 -9.54 9.98
N ARG A 13 11.13 -9.40 11.28
CA ARG A 13 11.24 -8.08 11.94
C ARG A 13 12.29 -7.17 11.31
N ARG A 14 13.42 -7.72 10.86
CA ARG A 14 14.47 -6.94 10.20
C ARG A 14 14.06 -6.47 8.81
N VAL A 15 13.40 -7.32 8.03
CA VAL A 15 12.82 -6.93 6.74
C VAL A 15 11.76 -5.87 6.96
N ALA A 16 10.81 -6.08 7.88
CA ALA A 16 9.81 -5.07 8.23
C ALA A 16 10.45 -3.75 8.69
N SER A 17 11.46 -3.80 9.57
CA SER A 17 12.13 -2.59 10.06
C SER A 17 12.87 -1.84 8.94
N ASN A 18 13.57 -2.54 8.06
CA ASN A 18 14.24 -1.92 6.90
C ASN A 18 13.23 -1.34 5.88
N LEU A 19 11.99 -1.86 5.84
CA LEU A 19 10.89 -1.30 5.04
C LEU A 19 10.25 -0.06 5.69
N ILE A 20 10.43 0.08 7.00
CA ILE A 20 9.82 1.13 7.85
C ILE A 20 10.81 2.27 8.15
N GLU A 21 12.12 2.00 8.16
CA GLU A 21 13.18 3.00 8.40
C GLU A 21 13.24 4.09 7.32
N ASP A 22 12.71 3.82 6.14
CA ASP A 22 12.40 4.88 5.17
C ASP A 22 11.04 5.51 5.54
N ASN A 23 11.08 6.76 6.00
CA ASN A 23 10.01 7.74 6.35
C ASN A 23 8.65 7.70 5.62
N ALA A 24 8.44 6.80 4.66
CA ALA A 24 7.22 6.62 3.90
C ALA A 24 6.00 6.30 4.79
N LEU A 25 6.11 5.34 5.72
CA LEU A 25 4.98 4.91 6.56
C LEU A 25 4.53 6.00 7.55
N THR A 26 5.47 6.74 8.12
CA THR A 26 5.17 7.91 8.97
C THR A 26 4.51 9.02 8.14
N TYR A 27 4.99 9.27 6.92
CA TYR A 27 4.36 10.21 5.98
C TYR A 27 2.94 9.81 5.54
N PHE A 28 2.64 8.50 5.45
CA PHE A 28 1.29 7.99 5.18
C PHE A 28 0.35 8.10 6.39
N LEU A 29 0.88 7.94 7.60
CA LEU A 29 0.09 7.93 8.85
C LEU A 29 -0.10 9.33 9.46
N GLU A 30 0.82 10.28 9.22
CA GLU A 30 0.66 11.66 9.68
C GLU A 30 -0.36 12.45 8.83
N ASN A 31 -0.57 12.04 7.57
CA ASN A 31 -1.53 12.67 6.65
C ASN A 31 -2.92 11.99 6.62
N SER A 32 -3.20 11.04 7.51
CA SER A 32 -4.50 10.34 7.57
C SER A 32 -5.53 11.00 8.50
N SER A 33 -5.40 12.30 8.79
CA SER A 33 -6.21 13.00 9.81
C SER A 33 -7.10 14.13 9.28
N THR A 34 -7.77 13.90 8.16
CA THR A 34 -8.89 14.75 7.70
C THR A 34 -9.90 13.90 6.89
N SER A 35 -10.98 14.51 6.36
CA SER A 35 -12.13 13.82 5.76
C SER A 35 -11.76 12.72 4.73
N VAL A 36 -12.68 11.78 4.44
CA VAL A 36 -12.41 10.68 3.49
C VAL A 36 -11.98 11.21 2.11
N ASP A 37 -12.59 12.32 1.68
CA ASP A 37 -12.22 13.03 0.45
C ASP A 37 -10.76 13.51 0.49
N GLU A 38 -10.34 14.14 1.59
CA GLU A 38 -8.97 14.61 1.76
C GLU A 38 -7.95 13.46 1.83
N SER A 39 -8.35 12.31 2.41
CA SER A 39 -7.52 11.10 2.41
C SER A 39 -7.27 10.57 1.00
N VAL A 40 -8.28 10.62 0.13
CA VAL A 40 -8.15 10.26 -1.30
C VAL A 40 -7.24 11.25 -2.03
N VAL A 41 -7.43 12.55 -1.79
CA VAL A 41 -6.59 13.61 -2.40
C VAL A 41 -5.13 13.46 -2.00
N ALA A 42 -4.87 13.30 -0.71
CA ALA A 42 -3.53 13.07 -0.20
C ALA A 42 -2.91 11.82 -0.82
N ALA A 43 -3.64 10.71 -0.91
CA ALA A 43 -3.09 9.48 -1.51
C ALA A 43 -2.71 9.66 -2.99
N PHE A 44 -3.49 10.41 -3.78
CA PHE A 44 -3.11 10.76 -5.16
C PHE A 44 -1.84 11.59 -5.22
N ASP A 45 -1.70 12.61 -4.37
CA ASP A 45 -0.51 13.46 -4.30
C ASP A 45 0.75 12.65 -4.00
N ILE A 46 0.66 11.70 -3.06
CA ILE A 46 1.79 10.86 -2.67
C ILE A 46 2.23 9.98 -3.85
N VAL A 47 1.27 9.31 -4.52
CA VAL A 47 1.55 8.49 -5.70
C VAL A 47 2.16 9.34 -6.82
N HIS A 48 1.62 10.53 -7.06
CA HIS A 48 2.12 11.43 -8.10
C HIS A 48 3.55 11.88 -7.82
N SER A 49 3.81 12.39 -6.62
CA SER A 49 5.14 12.85 -6.19
C SER A 49 6.18 11.74 -6.30
N LEU A 50 5.86 10.53 -5.81
CA LEU A 50 6.75 9.38 -5.91
C LEU A 50 6.96 8.91 -7.36
N THR A 51 5.96 9.08 -8.22
CA THR A 51 6.08 8.79 -9.66
C THR A 51 6.95 9.83 -10.38
N GLN A 52 7.06 11.06 -9.89
CA GLN A 52 7.94 12.09 -10.47
C GLN A 52 9.37 12.04 -9.93
N SER A 53 9.58 11.47 -8.74
CA SER A 53 10.91 11.31 -8.14
C SER A 53 11.88 10.56 -9.07
N LYS A 54 13.15 10.98 -9.08
CA LYS A 54 14.26 10.27 -9.75
C LYS A 54 14.71 9.05 -8.95
N ASP A 55 14.59 9.12 -7.62
CA ASP A 55 14.96 8.05 -6.69
C ASP A 55 13.73 7.20 -6.33
N ARG A 56 13.11 6.61 -7.36
CA ARG A 56 11.91 5.78 -7.19
C ARG A 56 12.25 4.53 -6.38
N LYS A 57 12.01 4.59 -5.08
CA LYS A 57 12.03 3.40 -4.22
C LYS A 57 10.80 2.57 -4.57
N ARG A 58 11.02 1.55 -5.42
CA ARG A 58 10.01 0.59 -5.91
C ARG A 58 8.97 0.22 -4.87
N LEU A 59 9.44 -0.16 -3.69
CA LEU A 59 8.58 -0.66 -2.63
C LEU A 59 7.74 0.45 -2.00
N THR A 60 8.34 1.62 -1.75
CA THR A 60 7.62 2.82 -1.31
C THR A 60 6.49 3.20 -2.27
N LEU A 61 6.76 3.16 -3.58
CA LEU A 61 5.74 3.43 -4.59
C LEU A 61 4.63 2.37 -4.60
N SER A 62 4.97 1.09 -4.43
CA SER A 62 3.97 0.02 -4.29
C SER A 62 3.09 0.21 -3.06
N PHE A 63 3.66 0.58 -1.91
CA PHE A 63 2.90 0.93 -0.71
C PHE A 63 1.98 2.14 -0.95
N ALA A 64 2.45 3.18 -1.65
CA ALA A 64 1.62 4.34 -2.01
C ALA A 64 0.39 3.94 -2.83
N TYR A 65 0.57 3.06 -3.81
CA TYR A 65 -0.52 2.54 -4.63
C TYR A 65 -1.52 1.72 -3.81
N VAL A 66 -1.05 0.90 -2.86
CA VAL A 66 -1.94 0.16 -1.95
C VAL A 66 -2.72 1.11 -1.04
N HIS A 67 -2.08 2.17 -0.51
CA HIS A 67 -2.74 3.19 0.29
C HIS A 67 -3.81 3.95 -0.49
N LEU A 68 -3.53 4.34 -1.74
CA LEU A 68 -4.53 4.94 -2.63
C LEU A 68 -5.76 4.04 -2.78
N ASN A 69 -5.55 2.75 -3.05
CA ASN A 69 -6.66 1.83 -3.22
C ASN A 69 -7.45 1.60 -1.92
N ARG A 70 -6.78 1.60 -0.77
CA ARG A 70 -7.45 1.55 0.54
C ARG A 70 -8.32 2.78 0.78
N ALA A 71 -7.79 3.99 0.54
CA ALA A 71 -8.53 5.24 0.68
C ALA A 71 -9.77 5.27 -0.23
N ILE A 72 -9.63 4.84 -1.48
CA ILE A 72 -10.75 4.73 -2.42
C ILE A 72 -11.80 3.72 -1.92
N ASN A 73 -11.37 2.55 -1.45
CA ASN A 73 -12.30 1.54 -0.92
C ASN A 73 -13.05 2.02 0.34
N THR A 74 -12.46 2.93 1.13
CA THR A 74 -13.11 3.54 2.30
C THR A 74 -14.19 4.57 1.91
N LEU A 75 -14.18 5.09 0.69
CA LEU A 75 -15.18 6.00 0.15
C LEU A 75 -16.55 5.31 -0.13
N ASP A 76 -16.65 4.01 0.13
CA ASP A 76 -17.76 3.11 -0.21
C ASP A 76 -17.94 2.87 -1.72
N ALA A 77 -18.23 1.63 -2.08
CA ALA A 77 -18.12 1.08 -3.44
C ALA A 77 -19.12 1.66 -4.47
N ALA A 78 -19.99 2.59 -4.06
CA ALA A 78 -21.04 3.15 -4.91
C ALA A 78 -20.54 4.25 -5.88
N ALA A 79 -19.26 4.65 -5.79
CA ALA A 79 -18.79 5.90 -6.37
C ALA A 79 -17.51 5.75 -7.21
N ASP A 80 -17.54 4.85 -8.21
CA ASP A 80 -16.42 4.64 -9.15
C ASP A 80 -16.05 5.91 -9.95
N ALA A 81 -16.96 6.88 -10.07
CA ALA A 81 -16.69 8.19 -10.65
C ALA A 81 -16.23 9.24 -9.62
N ALA A 82 -16.53 9.05 -8.34
CA ALA A 82 -16.39 10.13 -7.36
C ALA A 82 -14.95 10.40 -6.97
N TYR A 83 -14.04 9.41 -6.89
CA TYR A 83 -12.68 9.69 -6.42
C TYR A 83 -11.85 10.57 -7.37
N THR A 84 -12.06 10.44 -8.69
CA THR A 84 -11.38 11.30 -9.68
C THR A 84 -12.00 12.69 -9.64
N ASP A 85 -13.33 12.76 -9.52
CA ASP A 85 -14.05 14.02 -9.40
C ASP A 85 -13.73 14.74 -8.08
N ILE A 86 -13.58 14.03 -6.95
CA ILE A 86 -13.14 14.56 -5.66
C ILE A 86 -11.76 15.21 -5.82
N TYR A 87 -10.82 14.51 -6.45
CA TYR A 87 -9.50 15.06 -6.70
C TYR A 87 -9.55 16.33 -7.57
N LEU A 88 -10.27 16.27 -8.70
CA LEU A 88 -10.37 17.39 -9.64
C LEU A 88 -11.14 18.57 -9.05
N ASN A 89 -12.18 18.35 -8.26
CA ASN A 89 -12.96 19.40 -7.60
C ASN A 89 -12.18 20.06 -6.45
N THR A 90 -11.34 19.29 -5.75
CA THR A 90 -10.46 19.83 -4.69
C THR A 90 -9.24 20.54 -5.27
N LYS A 91 -8.74 20.08 -6.43
CA LYS A 91 -7.59 20.66 -7.14
C LYS A 91 -7.91 21.01 -8.60
N PRO A 92 -8.84 21.95 -8.85
CA PRO A 92 -9.32 22.28 -10.19
C PRO A 92 -8.25 22.92 -11.09
N ASN A 93 -7.20 23.47 -10.49
CA ASN A 93 -6.09 24.11 -11.19
C ASN A 93 -4.80 23.26 -11.21
N SER A 94 -4.86 21.98 -10.83
CA SER A 94 -3.69 21.10 -10.93
C SER A 94 -3.42 20.74 -12.41
N SER A 95 -2.57 21.51 -13.08
CA SER A 95 -2.15 21.24 -14.46
C SER A 95 -1.31 19.97 -14.61
N ASP A 96 -0.83 19.43 -13.49
CA ASP A 96 0.27 18.46 -13.48
C ASP A 96 -0.22 17.01 -13.54
N ILE A 97 -1.52 16.77 -13.28
CA ILE A 97 -2.14 15.44 -13.31
C ILE A 97 -3.40 15.44 -14.17
N SER A 98 -3.35 14.70 -15.28
CA SER A 98 -4.52 14.47 -16.12
C SER A 98 -5.47 13.43 -15.50
N SER A 99 -6.77 13.53 -15.83
CA SER A 99 -7.78 12.50 -15.47
C SER A 99 -7.33 11.10 -15.89
N ARG A 100 -6.74 10.95 -17.08
CA ARG A 100 -6.16 9.68 -17.55
C ARG A 100 -5.06 9.15 -16.63
N GLN A 101 -4.19 10.02 -16.09
CA GLN A 101 -3.16 9.61 -15.14
C GLN A 101 -3.77 9.19 -13.79
N LEU A 102 -4.80 9.88 -13.31
CA LEU A 102 -5.53 9.47 -12.11
C LEU A 102 -6.13 8.07 -12.28
N THR A 103 -6.81 7.80 -13.40
CA THR A 103 -7.33 6.46 -13.73
C THR A 103 -6.21 5.41 -13.77
N GLU A 104 -5.06 5.74 -14.35
CA GLU A 104 -3.91 4.82 -14.37
C GLU A 104 -3.34 4.57 -12.97
N TYR A 105 -3.35 5.57 -12.07
CA TYR A 105 -2.94 5.38 -10.69
C TYR A 105 -3.89 4.47 -9.94
N VAL A 106 -5.21 4.66 -10.08
CA VAL A 106 -6.21 3.77 -9.46
C VAL A 106 -6.06 2.35 -9.98
N ARG A 107 -5.96 2.18 -11.30
CA ARG A 107 -5.78 0.85 -11.91
C ARG A 107 -4.51 0.16 -11.39
N ARG A 108 -3.39 0.87 -11.25
CA ARG A 108 -2.17 0.31 -10.66
C ARG A 108 -2.32 0.05 -9.16
N GLY A 109 -3.02 0.93 -8.46
CA GLY A 109 -3.45 0.78 -7.06
C GLY A 109 -4.14 -0.55 -6.84
N GLN A 110 -5.18 -0.83 -7.62
CA GLN A 110 -5.95 -2.07 -7.54
C GLN A 110 -5.08 -3.30 -7.79
N ARG A 111 -4.19 -3.25 -8.77
CA ARG A 111 -3.29 -4.38 -9.09
C ARG A 111 -2.26 -4.64 -8.01
N TRP A 112 -1.67 -3.59 -7.44
CA TRP A 112 -0.77 -3.72 -6.30
C TRP A 112 -1.52 -4.20 -5.06
N PHE A 113 -2.74 -3.72 -4.83
CA PHE A 113 -3.61 -4.16 -3.74
C PHE A 113 -3.94 -5.66 -3.87
N THR A 114 -4.26 -6.16 -5.07
CA THR A 114 -4.46 -7.59 -5.32
C THR A 114 -3.23 -8.42 -5.00
N LEU A 115 -2.02 -7.94 -5.37
CA LEU A 115 -0.78 -8.64 -5.04
C LEU A 115 -0.46 -8.58 -3.55
N ALA A 116 -0.68 -7.45 -2.89
CA ALA A 116 -0.51 -7.31 -1.45
C ALA A 116 -1.38 -8.31 -0.68
N GLY A 117 -2.60 -8.59 -1.16
CA GLY A 117 -3.49 -9.51 -0.47
C GLY A 117 -3.81 -9.02 0.95
N PRO A 118 -3.78 -9.88 1.98
CA PRO A 118 -4.21 -9.53 3.33
C PRO A 118 -3.25 -8.59 4.07
N SER A 119 -1.99 -8.42 3.62
CA SER A 119 -1.01 -7.55 4.27
C SER A 119 -0.14 -6.83 3.24
N PRO A 120 0.04 -5.50 3.33
CA PRO A 120 0.83 -4.74 2.36
C PRO A 120 2.32 -5.12 2.41
N PHE A 121 2.77 -5.72 3.51
CA PHE A 121 4.13 -6.26 3.64
C PHE A 121 4.39 -7.48 2.76
N LEU A 122 3.36 -8.17 2.26
CA LEU A 122 3.54 -9.24 1.27
C LEU A 122 4.15 -8.73 -0.03
N LEU A 123 4.03 -7.43 -0.33
CA LEU A 123 4.73 -6.79 -1.45
C LEU A 123 6.26 -6.97 -1.40
N SER A 124 6.83 -7.13 -0.20
CA SER A 124 8.26 -7.41 -0.03
C SER A 124 8.68 -8.80 -0.53
N VAL A 125 7.74 -9.74 -0.60
CA VAL A 125 7.95 -11.12 -1.07
C VAL A 125 7.95 -11.18 -2.59
N TYR A 126 7.30 -10.22 -3.26
CA TYR A 126 7.29 -10.16 -4.71
C TYR A 126 8.60 -9.61 -5.28
N SER A 127 9.27 -10.43 -6.08
CA SER A 127 10.49 -10.04 -6.80
C SER A 127 10.24 -8.86 -7.76
N ARG A 128 11.30 -8.33 -8.37
CA ARG A 128 11.25 -7.25 -9.39
C ARG A 128 10.19 -7.47 -10.48
N LEU A 129 9.87 -8.73 -10.76
CA LEU A 129 8.83 -9.14 -11.71
C LEU A 129 7.45 -8.54 -11.43
N ALA A 130 7.07 -8.30 -10.17
CA ALA A 130 5.76 -7.73 -9.88
C ALA A 130 5.55 -6.32 -10.46
N GLU A 131 6.61 -5.52 -10.64
CA GLU A 131 6.47 -4.25 -11.36
C GLU A 131 6.11 -4.50 -12.83
N THR A 132 6.85 -5.37 -13.52
CA THR A 132 6.56 -5.70 -14.92
C THR A 132 5.11 -6.17 -15.09
N ILE A 133 4.64 -7.00 -14.16
CA ILE A 133 3.27 -7.53 -14.20
C ILE A 133 2.25 -6.40 -13.96
N VAL A 134 2.44 -5.57 -12.92
CA VAL A 134 1.53 -4.46 -12.57
C VAL A 134 1.54 -3.30 -13.57
N PHE A 135 2.61 -3.13 -14.33
CA PHE A 135 2.69 -2.12 -15.39
C PHE A 135 2.24 -2.65 -16.76
N ASN A 136 2.15 -3.97 -16.95
CA ASN A 136 1.64 -4.56 -18.19
C ASN A 136 0.11 -4.65 -18.18
N ASN A 137 -0.55 -3.78 -18.96
CA ASN A 137 -2.01 -3.67 -19.01
C ASN A 137 -2.71 -4.87 -19.65
N SER A 138 -1.99 -5.73 -20.38
CA SER A 138 -2.56 -6.94 -20.99
C SER A 138 -2.80 -8.07 -19.99
N ILE A 139 -2.22 -8.00 -18.79
CA ILE A 139 -2.41 -9.01 -17.75
C ILE A 139 -3.70 -8.72 -16.98
N LYS A 140 -4.64 -9.66 -17.04
CA LYS A 140 -5.95 -9.56 -16.38
C LYS A 140 -5.81 -9.62 -14.85
N LEU A 141 -6.73 -8.96 -14.15
CA LEU A 141 -6.77 -8.96 -12.68
C LEU A 141 -6.94 -10.36 -12.09
N ALA A 142 -7.71 -11.24 -12.74
CA ALA A 142 -7.86 -12.63 -12.32
C ALA A 142 -6.51 -13.41 -12.31
N ASN A 143 -5.62 -13.12 -13.27
CA ASN A 143 -4.30 -13.76 -13.31
C ASN A 143 -3.40 -13.27 -12.17
N LEU A 144 -3.53 -11.99 -11.80
CA LEU A 144 -2.86 -11.43 -10.63
C LEU A 144 -3.35 -12.06 -9.33
N GLN A 145 -4.66 -12.24 -9.22
CA GLN A 145 -5.28 -12.88 -8.05
C GLN A 145 -4.82 -14.34 -7.90
N ALA A 146 -4.84 -15.13 -8.98
CA ALA A 146 -4.34 -16.51 -8.95
C ALA A 146 -2.86 -16.59 -8.55
N LEU A 147 -2.04 -15.63 -8.99
CA LEU A 147 -0.64 -15.52 -8.56
C LEU A 147 -0.54 -15.21 -7.06
N ALA A 148 -1.35 -14.26 -6.56
CA ALA A 148 -1.36 -13.90 -5.15
C ALA A 148 -1.76 -15.07 -4.25
N GLU A 149 -2.83 -15.76 -4.61
CA GLU A 149 -3.30 -16.98 -3.92
C GLU A 149 -2.23 -18.07 -3.92
N THR A 150 -1.53 -18.26 -5.04
CA THR A 150 -0.42 -19.23 -5.14
C THR A 150 0.72 -18.90 -4.18
N VAL A 151 1.15 -17.63 -4.12
CA VAL A 151 2.22 -17.20 -3.19
C VAL A 151 1.79 -17.39 -1.73
N GLN A 152 0.55 -17.05 -1.40
CA GLN A 152 0.01 -17.23 -0.06
C GLN A 152 -0.06 -18.70 0.33
N ALA A 153 -0.47 -19.58 -0.58
CA ALA A 153 -0.52 -21.02 -0.36
C ALA A 153 0.88 -21.65 -0.17
N ILE A 154 1.92 -21.10 -0.81
CA ILE A 154 3.30 -21.59 -0.65
C ILE A 154 3.90 -21.18 0.70
N TYR A 155 3.50 -20.03 1.27
CA TYR A 155 4.08 -19.46 2.49
C TYR A 155 3.03 -19.05 3.54
N PRO A 156 2.19 -19.98 4.02
CA PRO A 156 1.08 -19.65 4.93
C PRO A 156 1.55 -19.02 6.26
N GLU A 157 2.65 -19.51 6.84
CA GLU A 157 3.22 -18.98 8.09
C GLU A 157 3.73 -17.55 7.94
N LEU A 158 4.32 -17.22 6.78
CA LEU A 158 4.77 -15.87 6.48
C LEU A 158 3.58 -14.92 6.34
N VAL A 159 2.52 -15.35 5.65
CA VAL A 159 1.28 -14.58 5.51
C VAL A 159 0.71 -14.31 6.90
N HIS A 160 0.55 -15.34 7.73
CA HIS A 160 0.03 -15.19 9.08
C HIS A 160 0.87 -14.21 9.90
N ALA A 161 2.20 -14.36 9.93
CA ALA A 161 3.09 -13.47 10.66
C ALA A 161 2.99 -12.00 10.21
N LEU A 162 2.86 -11.76 8.90
CA LEU A 162 2.74 -10.40 8.35
C LEU A 162 1.36 -9.78 8.56
N VAL A 163 0.30 -10.58 8.60
CA VAL A 163 -1.05 -10.12 8.95
C VAL A 163 -1.11 -9.77 10.43
N THR A 164 -0.66 -10.66 11.33
CA THR A 164 -0.61 -10.37 12.76
C THR A 164 0.26 -9.16 13.08
N PHE A 165 1.35 -8.94 12.34
CA PHE A 165 2.17 -7.75 12.47
C PHE A 165 1.39 -6.47 12.13
N ASP A 166 0.60 -6.47 11.06
CA ASP A 166 -0.25 -5.32 10.67
C ASP A 166 -1.29 -5.03 11.76
N ASP A 167 -1.99 -6.06 12.25
CA ASP A 167 -3.02 -5.95 13.30
C ASP A 167 -2.48 -5.43 14.64
N SER A 168 -1.27 -5.86 15.03
CA SER A 168 -0.64 -5.44 16.28
C SER A 168 -0.32 -3.94 16.32
N ARG A 169 -0.04 -3.33 15.16
CA ARG A 169 0.15 -1.87 15.07
C ARG A 169 -1.15 -1.09 15.04
N GLY A 170 -2.23 -1.66 14.50
CA GLY A 170 -3.57 -1.06 14.59
C GLY A 170 -4.08 -0.97 16.03
N SER A 171 -3.71 -1.94 16.87
CA SER A 171 -4.14 -2.01 18.28
C SER A 171 -3.34 -1.09 19.22
N ASP A 172 -2.05 -0.86 18.94
CA ASP A 172 -1.19 0.05 19.72
C ASP A 172 -1.57 1.54 19.58
N MET A 173 -2.42 1.89 18.61
CA MET A 173 -2.92 3.26 18.42
C MET A 173 -4.08 3.64 19.35
N HIS A 174 -4.67 2.71 20.10
CA HIS A 174 -5.73 3.03 21.09
C HIS A 174 -5.22 3.28 22.52
N LEU A 175 -3.91 3.18 22.77
CA LEU A 175 -3.34 3.31 24.12
C LEU A 175 -2.25 4.39 24.27
N ARG A 176 -2.12 5.32 23.31
CA ARG A 176 -1.33 6.56 23.52
C ARG A 176 -2.19 7.72 24.00
N GLY A 177 -2.90 7.48 25.10
CA GLY A 177 -3.48 8.51 25.96
C GLY A 177 -2.95 8.28 27.37
N GLU A 178 -2.13 9.21 27.86
CA GLU A 178 -1.68 9.35 29.25
C GLU A 178 -0.71 8.28 29.80
N VAL A 179 0.59 8.60 29.76
CA VAL A 179 1.52 8.15 30.80
C VAL A 179 2.12 9.40 31.43
N SER A 180 1.55 9.82 32.57
CA SER A 180 2.17 10.79 33.47
C SER A 180 3.32 10.09 34.19
N TRP A 181 4.54 10.63 34.08
CA TRP A 181 5.64 10.19 34.93
C TRP A 181 5.57 10.91 36.28
N PRO A 182 5.70 10.19 37.41
CA PRO A 182 5.81 10.83 38.71
C PRO A 182 7.14 11.57 38.80
N THR A 183 7.09 12.75 39.42
CA THR A 183 8.22 13.66 39.67
C THR A 183 9.11 13.18 40.80
#